data_AF-A0AAD0JAE7-F1
#
_entry.id   AF-A0AAD0JAE7-F1
#
_cell.length_a   1.000
_cell.length_b   1.000
_cell.length_c   1.000
_cell.angle_alpha   90.00
_cell.angle_beta   90.00
_cell.angle_gamma   90.00
#
_symmetry.space_group_name_H-M   'P 1'
#
loop_
_entity.id
_entity.type
_entity.pdbx_description
1 polymer ?
#
loop_
_entity_poly.entity_id
_entity_poly.type
_entity_poly.pdbx_seq_one_letter_code
_entity_poly.pdbx_strand_id
1 'polypeptide(L)'
;MTASKYPHLFATLGEAATRLPEDLATTLENTFTCLQEGPAPGVVNLQACLQQIRQGDAADGRPWPGRGCTPGQRLALARIDRATGGLTFLLELLHATERVRVDGEVGQQMGDGAREGLLLACRGLAEYVDVQLHAAL
;
A
#
# COMPACT_ATOMS: atom_id res chain seq x y z
N MET A 1 6.38 32.20 13.32
CA MET A 1 5.96 30.98 12.62
C MET A 1 5.32 31.40 11.31
N THR A 2 6.04 31.27 10.20
CA THR A 2 5.51 31.58 8.86
C THR A 2 4.50 30.50 8.48
N ALA A 3 3.25 30.89 8.22
CA ALA A 3 2.24 29.97 7.72
C ALA A 3 2.72 29.39 6.39
N SER A 4 2.67 28.07 6.24
CA SER A 4 2.98 27.41 4.97
C SER A 4 2.02 27.92 3.89
N LYS A 5 2.52 28.10 2.66
CA LYS A 5 1.71 28.48 1.49
C LYS A 5 0.63 27.43 1.18
N TYR A 6 0.82 26.19 1.60
CA TYR A 6 -0.08 25.06 1.34
C TYR A 6 -0.38 24.29 2.64
N PRO A 7 -1.09 24.88 3.61
CA PRO A 7 -1.26 24.30 4.94
C PRO A 7 -1.92 22.90 4.91
N HIS A 8 -2.93 22.67 4.06
CA HIS A 8 -3.66 21.40 4.01
C HIS A 8 -2.88 20.32 3.26
N LEU A 9 -2.15 20.70 2.22
CA LEU A 9 -1.23 19.85 1.46
C LEU A 9 -0.09 19.36 2.36
N PHE A 10 0.57 20.25 3.11
CA PHE A 10 1.66 19.86 4.01
C PHE A 10 1.14 19.02 5.19
N ALA A 11 -0.04 19.32 5.71
CA ALA A 11 -0.68 18.48 6.73
C ALA A 11 -0.96 17.05 6.23
N THR A 12 -1.30 16.89 4.94
CA THR A 12 -1.65 15.60 4.34
C THR A 12 -0.42 14.83 3.82
N LEU A 13 0.48 15.53 3.12
CA LEU A 13 1.59 14.92 2.40
C LEU A 13 2.93 15.01 3.15
N GLY A 14 3.07 15.92 4.12
CA GLY A 14 4.32 16.21 4.79
C GLY A 14 5.38 16.75 3.82
N GLU A 15 6.64 16.41 4.06
CA GLU A 15 7.78 16.84 3.24
C GLU A 15 7.69 16.44 1.76
N ALA A 16 6.91 15.40 1.42
CA ALA A 16 6.69 15.02 0.03
C ALA A 16 6.04 16.14 -0.81
N ALA A 17 5.31 17.07 -0.16
CA ALA A 17 4.72 18.22 -0.83
C ALA A 17 5.76 19.13 -1.51
N THR A 18 7.00 19.16 -1.01
CA THR A 18 8.09 20.00 -1.55
C THR A 18 8.57 19.58 -2.94
N ARG A 19 8.26 18.35 -3.36
CA ARG A 19 8.67 17.79 -4.66
C ARG A 19 7.64 18.00 -5.76
N LEU A 20 6.49 18.60 -5.43
CA LEU A 20 5.39 18.77 -6.36
C LEU A 20 5.60 20.01 -7.23
N PRO A 21 5.31 19.91 -8.55
CA PRO A 21 5.12 21.09 -9.40
C PRO A 21 4.09 22.05 -8.79
N GLU A 22 4.29 23.36 -8.99
CA GLU A 22 3.49 24.40 -8.33
C GLU A 22 2.00 24.38 -8.72
N ASP A 23 1.71 24.07 -9.98
CA ASP A 23 0.35 23.88 -10.48
C ASP A 23 -0.36 22.75 -9.73
N LEU A 24 0.31 21.60 -9.59
CA LEU A 24 -0.22 20.44 -8.88
C LEU A 24 -0.38 20.71 -7.38
N ALA A 25 0.60 21.36 -6.75
CA ALA A 25 0.52 21.74 -5.34
C ALA A 25 -0.69 22.65 -5.08
N THR A 26 -0.93 23.62 -5.97
CA THR A 26 -2.07 24.55 -5.88
C THR A 26 -3.40 23.83 -6.09
N THR A 27 -3.50 22.95 -7.10
CA THR A 27 -4.71 22.14 -7.32
C THR A 27 -5.03 21.26 -6.12
N LEU A 28 -4.02 20.61 -5.54
CA LEU A 28 -4.21 19.75 -4.38
C LEU A 28 -4.60 20.53 -3.13
N GLU A 29 -3.99 21.69 -2.88
CA GLU A 29 -4.37 22.56 -1.76
C GLU A 29 -5.84 22.98 -1.86
N ASN A 30 -6.28 23.42 -3.04
CA ASN A 30 -7.67 23.82 -3.28
C ASN A 30 -8.63 22.63 -3.08
N THR A 31 -8.24 21.46 -3.57
CA THR A 31 -9.01 20.21 -3.40
C THR A 31 -9.13 19.86 -1.92
N PHE A 32 -8.03 19.85 -1.16
CA PHE A 32 -8.04 19.54 0.27
C PHE A 32 -8.81 20.58 1.10
N THR A 33 -8.77 21.85 0.70
CA THR A 33 -9.59 22.90 1.31
C THR A 33 -11.07 22.61 1.12
N CYS A 34 -11.51 22.28 -0.10
CA CYS A 34 -12.91 21.93 -0.37
C CYS A 34 -13.37 20.68 0.41
N LEU A 35 -12.48 19.69 0.58
CA LEU A 35 -12.78 18.47 1.35
C LEU A 35 -12.93 18.71 2.86
N GLN A 36 -12.47 19.85 3.40
CA GLN A 36 -12.66 20.21 4.81
C GLN A 36 -14.13 20.48 5.17
N GLU A 37 -14.97 20.80 4.19
CA GLU A 37 -16.40 21.06 4.40
C GLU A 37 -17.18 19.80 4.82
N GLY A 38 -16.49 18.64 4.89
CA GLY A 38 -17.01 17.39 5.42
C GLY A 38 -17.74 16.60 4.34
N PRO A 39 -17.19 15.48 3.86
CA PRO A 39 -17.92 14.59 2.97
C PRO A 39 -19.12 14.01 3.73
N ALA A 40 -20.23 13.78 3.04
CA ALA A 40 -21.29 12.94 3.58
C ALA A 40 -20.71 11.59 4.02
N PRO A 41 -21.17 11.01 5.15
CA PRO A 41 -20.68 9.72 5.62
C PRO A 41 -20.81 8.66 4.53
N GLY A 42 -19.71 7.97 4.23
CA GLY A 42 -19.64 6.94 3.19
C GLY A 42 -19.12 7.40 1.82
N VAL A 43 -18.82 8.69 1.63
CA VAL A 43 -18.22 9.19 0.38
C VAL A 43 -16.70 9.02 0.39
N VAL A 44 -16.19 8.20 -0.54
CA VAL A 44 -14.76 8.06 -0.82
C VAL A 44 -14.22 9.39 -1.37
N ASN A 45 -13.28 10.00 -0.66
CA ASN A 45 -12.60 11.20 -1.11
C ASN A 45 -11.07 11.03 -1.08
N LEU A 46 -10.38 11.88 -1.83
CA LEU A 46 -8.94 11.81 -2.02
C LEU A 46 -8.16 11.85 -0.70
N GLN A 47 -8.55 12.74 0.22
CA GLN A 47 -7.86 12.89 1.50
C GLN A 47 -8.00 11.62 2.36
N ALA A 48 -9.20 11.05 2.44
CA ALA A 48 -9.45 9.80 3.17
C ALA A 48 -8.64 8.64 2.56
N CYS A 49 -8.62 8.51 1.23
CA CYS A 49 -7.83 7.49 0.54
C CYS A 49 -6.33 7.63 0.85
N LEU A 50 -5.79 8.85 0.78
CA LEU A 50 -4.38 9.12 1.08
C LEU A 50 -4.05 8.83 2.54
N GLN A 51 -4.95 9.14 3.47
CA GLN A 51 -4.78 8.81 4.88
C GLN A 51 -4.77 7.30 5.11
N GLN A 52 -5.69 6.54 4.48
CA GLN A 52 -5.70 5.08 4.55
C GLN A 52 -4.41 4.46 3.99
N ILE A 53 -3.99 4.89 2.80
CA ILE A 53 -2.72 4.45 2.17
C ILE A 53 -1.53 4.70 3.10
N ARG A 54 -1.50 5.85 3.78
CA ARG A 54 -0.41 6.24 4.70
C ARG A 54 -0.45 5.52 6.05
N GLN A 55 -1.64 5.26 6.58
CA GLN A 55 -1.82 4.50 7.82
C GLN A 55 -1.46 3.03 7.62
N GLY A 56 -1.54 2.55 6.38
CA GLY A 56 -1.20 1.18 6.02
C GLY A 56 -2.29 0.22 6.45
N ASP A 57 -3.05 -0.26 5.48
CA ASP A 57 -4.01 -1.34 5.70
C ASP A 57 -3.32 -2.71 5.74
N ALA A 58 -3.85 -3.59 6.58
CA ALA A 58 -3.57 -5.01 6.56
C ALA A 58 -4.08 -5.65 5.24
N ALA A 59 -3.90 -6.95 5.07
CA ALA A 59 -4.32 -7.69 3.88
C ALA A 59 -5.84 -7.60 3.63
N ASP A 60 -6.65 -7.41 4.68
CA ASP A 60 -8.10 -7.25 4.61
C ASP A 60 -8.57 -5.84 4.23
N GLY A 61 -7.63 -4.92 3.97
CA GLY A 61 -7.93 -3.53 3.64
C GLY A 61 -8.34 -2.68 4.86
N ARG A 62 -8.11 -3.16 6.08
CA ARG A 62 -8.40 -2.43 7.33
C ARG A 62 -7.12 -2.04 8.07
N PRO A 63 -7.14 -0.97 8.88
CA PRO A 63 -6.00 -0.64 9.75
C PRO A 63 -5.71 -1.76 10.74
N TRP A 64 -4.43 -2.00 11.03
CA TRP A 64 -4.02 -3.05 11.97
C TRP A 64 -4.60 -2.82 13.38
N PRO A 65 -5.29 -3.82 13.97
CA PRO A 65 -5.87 -3.69 15.30
C PRO A 65 -4.75 -3.72 16.35
N GLY A 66 -4.63 -2.69 17.19
CA GLY A 66 -3.59 -2.68 18.20
C GLY A 66 -3.82 -1.71 19.36
N ARG A 67 -4.24 -2.24 20.51
CA ARG A 67 -3.94 -1.62 21.80
C ARG A 67 -2.50 -1.97 22.17
N GLY A 68 -1.70 -0.99 22.58
CA GLY A 68 -0.34 -1.21 23.09
C GLY A 68 0.81 -1.14 22.06
N CYS A 69 0.52 -1.00 20.76
CA CYS A 69 1.54 -0.76 19.74
C CYS A 69 1.69 0.74 19.45
N THR A 70 2.93 1.20 19.20
CA THR A 70 3.17 2.55 18.66
C THR A 70 2.60 2.66 17.24
N PRO A 71 2.33 3.88 16.72
CA PRO A 71 1.89 4.06 15.33
C PRO A 71 2.83 3.43 14.30
N GLY A 72 4.15 3.51 14.52
CA GLY A 72 5.16 2.89 13.64
C GLY A 72 5.07 1.36 13.64
N GLN A 73 4.94 0.75 14.81
CA GLN A 73 4.77 -0.70 14.94
C GLN A 73 3.48 -1.19 14.28
N ARG A 74 2.36 -0.47 14.44
CA ARG A 74 1.10 -0.83 13.77
C ARG A 74 1.23 -0.82 12.25
N LEU A 75 1.90 0.21 11.72
CA LEU A 75 2.16 0.30 10.28
C LEU A 75 3.07 -0.83 9.79
N ALA A 76 4.12 -1.18 10.55
CA ALA A 76 5.00 -2.30 10.22
C ALA A 76 4.23 -3.63 10.21
N LEU A 77 3.40 -3.89 11.24
CA LEU A 77 2.56 -5.10 11.32
C LEU A 77 1.54 -5.17 10.17
N ALA A 78 0.87 -4.07 9.84
CA ALA A 78 -0.04 -4.01 8.68
C ALA A 78 0.66 -4.39 7.38
N ARG A 79 1.90 -3.90 7.19
CA ARG A 79 2.70 -4.21 6.00
C ARG A 79 3.19 -5.65 5.97
N ILE A 80 3.57 -6.23 7.11
CA ILE A 80 3.90 -7.65 7.23
C ILE A 80 2.69 -8.50 6.81
N ASP A 81 1.51 -8.19 7.35
CA ASP A 81 0.28 -8.92 7.06
C ASP A 81 -0.07 -8.85 5.57
N ARG A 82 -0.04 -7.64 4.98
CA ARG A 82 -0.27 -7.45 3.55
C ARG A 82 0.74 -8.20 2.69
N ALA A 83 2.02 -8.12 3.02
CA ALA A 83 3.08 -8.79 2.25
C ALA A 83 2.99 -10.31 2.36
N THR A 84 2.63 -10.83 3.53
CA THR A 84 2.39 -12.27 3.76
C THR A 84 1.16 -12.75 3.00
N GLY A 85 0.07 -11.97 3.00
CA GLY A 85 -1.11 -12.26 2.19
C GLY A 85 -0.81 -12.32 0.69
N GLY A 86 -0.03 -11.34 0.18
CA GLY A 86 0.44 -11.35 -1.20
C GLY A 86 1.34 -12.55 -1.51
N LEU A 87 2.26 -12.90 -0.61
CA LEU A 87 3.15 -14.05 -0.77
C LEU A 87 2.35 -15.37 -0.85
N THR A 88 1.38 -15.56 0.04
CA THR A 88 0.48 -16.73 0.02
C THR A 88 -0.24 -16.84 -1.33
N PHE A 89 -0.84 -15.74 -1.81
CA PHE A 89 -1.52 -15.72 -3.10
C PHE A 89 -0.58 -16.08 -4.27
N LEU A 90 0.64 -15.53 -4.31
CA LEU A 90 1.59 -15.84 -5.38
C LEU A 90 2.06 -17.30 -5.34
N LEU A 91 2.24 -17.87 -4.15
CA LEU A 91 2.57 -19.29 -3.99
C LEU A 91 1.42 -20.21 -4.45
N GLU A 92 0.18 -19.86 -4.16
CA GLU A 92 -1.00 -20.56 -4.68
C GLU A 92 -1.06 -20.49 -6.21
N LEU A 93 -0.79 -19.32 -6.80
CA LEU A 93 -0.75 -19.14 -8.25
C LEU A 93 0.39 -19.94 -8.89
N LEU A 94 1.57 -19.98 -8.27
CA LEU A 94 2.69 -20.82 -8.72
C LEU A 94 2.34 -22.31 -8.66
N HIS A 95 1.67 -22.76 -7.61
CA HIS A 95 1.20 -24.13 -7.50
C HIS A 95 0.19 -24.45 -8.61
N ALA A 96 -0.81 -23.59 -8.83
CA ALA A 96 -1.78 -23.77 -9.91
C ALA A 96 -1.10 -23.83 -11.29
N THR A 97 -0.11 -22.95 -11.50
CA THR A 97 0.68 -22.90 -12.73
C THR A 97 1.47 -24.19 -12.94
N GLU A 98 2.08 -24.73 -11.90
CA GLU A 98 2.81 -25.99 -11.98
C GLU A 98 1.88 -27.17 -12.31
N ARG A 99 0.68 -27.21 -11.71
CA ARG A 99 -0.34 -28.20 -12.07
C ARG A 99 -0.74 -28.13 -13.54
N VAL A 100 -0.98 -26.93 -14.07
CA VAL A 100 -1.30 -26.75 -15.50
C VAL A 100 -0.10 -27.12 -16.39
N ARG A 101 1.13 -26.92 -15.93
CA ARG A 101 2.34 -27.32 -16.66
C ARG A 101 2.49 -28.84 -16.76
N VAL A 102 2.11 -29.57 -15.71
CA VAL A 102 2.22 -31.03 -15.65
C VAL A 102 1.03 -31.72 -16.32
N ASP A 103 -0.19 -31.29 -16.01
CA ASP A 103 -1.43 -32.00 -16.36
C ASP A 103 -2.28 -31.27 -17.42
N GLY A 104 -1.98 -30.00 -17.71
CA GLY A 104 -2.83 -29.13 -18.52
C GLY A 104 -2.44 -29.01 -20.00
N GLU A 105 -3.29 -28.32 -20.77
CA GLU A 105 -3.03 -28.04 -22.18
C GLU A 105 -1.93 -26.99 -22.35
N VAL A 106 -1.06 -27.16 -23.35
CA VAL A 106 0.06 -26.24 -23.64
C VAL A 106 -0.42 -24.79 -23.80
N GLY A 107 -1.60 -24.58 -24.40
CA GLY A 107 -2.20 -23.24 -24.58
C GLY A 107 -2.67 -22.56 -23.28
N GLN A 108 -2.76 -23.30 -22.18
CA GLN A 108 -3.16 -22.79 -20.86
C GLN A 108 -1.94 -22.57 -19.94
N GLN A 109 -0.75 -22.99 -20.36
CA GLN A 109 0.45 -22.86 -19.55
C GLN A 109 0.90 -21.40 -19.46
N MET A 110 1.32 -21.01 -18.26
CA MET A 110 1.96 -19.72 -18.06
C MET A 110 3.38 -19.74 -18.64
N GLY A 111 3.70 -18.73 -19.44
CA GLY A 111 5.03 -18.59 -20.05
C GLY A 111 6.17 -18.44 -19.02
N ASP A 112 7.37 -18.86 -19.40
CA ASP A 112 8.55 -18.92 -18.52
C ASP A 112 8.86 -17.59 -17.82
N GLY A 113 8.82 -16.48 -18.57
CA GLY A 113 9.09 -15.15 -18.01
C GLY A 113 8.08 -14.71 -16.95
N ALA A 114 6.81 -15.09 -17.10
CA ALA A 114 5.79 -14.79 -16.10
C ALA A 114 6.01 -15.64 -14.83
N ARG A 115 6.37 -16.92 -14.97
CA ARG A 115 6.71 -17.76 -13.81
C ARG A 115 7.93 -17.26 -13.06
N GLU A 116 8.99 -16.87 -13.76
CA GLU A 116 10.18 -16.27 -13.16
C GLU A 116 9.82 -14.96 -12.44
N GLY A 117 8.99 -14.13 -13.07
CA GLY A 117 8.46 -12.91 -12.44
C GLY A 117 7.70 -13.18 -11.14
N LEU A 118 6.89 -14.24 -11.07
CA LEU A 118 6.20 -14.65 -9.85
C LEU A 118 7.19 -15.10 -8.76
N LEU A 119 8.22 -15.88 -9.11
CA LEU A 119 9.26 -16.30 -8.16
C LEU A 119 10.04 -15.11 -7.59
N LEU A 120 10.41 -14.15 -8.45
CA LEU A 120 11.06 -12.92 -8.04
C LEU A 120 10.16 -12.06 -7.16
N ALA A 121 8.86 -11.99 -7.47
CA ALA A 121 7.89 -11.30 -6.63
C ALA A 121 7.73 -11.95 -5.25
N CYS A 122 7.66 -13.29 -5.18
CA CYS A 122 7.68 -14.02 -3.90
C CYS A 122 8.91 -13.68 -3.08
N ARG A 123 10.09 -13.69 -3.71
CA ARG A 123 11.35 -13.33 -3.05
C ARG A 123 11.32 -11.90 -2.52
N GLY A 124 10.90 -10.94 -3.34
CA GLY A 124 10.81 -9.54 -2.94
C GLY A 124 9.83 -9.32 -1.78
N LEU A 125 8.69 -10.02 -1.77
CA LEU A 125 7.75 -9.95 -0.64
C LEU A 125 8.33 -10.57 0.64
N ALA A 126 9.04 -11.69 0.54
CA ALA A 126 9.70 -12.30 1.70
C ALA A 126 10.81 -11.40 2.29
N GLU A 127 11.64 -10.80 1.42
CA GLU A 127 12.66 -9.82 1.83
C GLU A 127 11.99 -8.58 2.47
N TYR A 128 10.86 -8.12 1.94
CA TYR A 128 10.12 -7.00 2.51
C TYR A 128 9.51 -7.33 3.88
N VAL A 129 8.99 -8.55 4.09
CA VAL A 129 8.52 -9.01 5.40
C VAL A 129 9.65 -8.92 6.44
N ASP A 130 10.85 -9.37 6.10
CA ASP A 130 12.01 -9.29 7.00
C ASP A 130 12.34 -7.82 7.38
N VAL A 131 12.35 -6.92 6.40
CA VAL A 131 12.55 -5.47 6.65
C VAL A 131 11.48 -4.91 7.61
N GLN A 132 10.21 -5.27 7.42
CA GLN A 132 9.14 -4.78 8.29
C GLN A 132 9.16 -5.44 9.67
N LEU A 133 9.60 -6.69 9.78
CA LEU A 133 9.75 -7.36 11.08
C LEU A 133 10.74 -6.61 11.97
N HIS A 134 11.88 -6.22 11.43
CA HIS A 134 12.85 -5.37 12.14
C HIS A 134 12.27 -4.01 12.55
N ALA A 135 11.34 -3.45 11.76
CA ALA A 135 10.67 -2.19 12.09
C ALA A 135 9.51 -2.34 13.10
N ALA A 136 9.05 -3.56 13.35
CA ALA A 136 7.96 -3.87 14.28
C ALA A 136 8.44 -4.18 15.72
N LEU A 137 9.73 -4.52 15.87
CA LEU A 137 10.40 -4.75 17.15
C LEU A 137 10.70 -3.42 17.87
#